data_AF-A0A969IK97-F1
#
_entry.id   AF-A0A969IK97-F1
#
_cell.length_a   1.000
_cell.length_b   1.000
_cell.length_c   1.000
_cell.angle_alpha   90.00
_cell.angle_beta   90.00
_cell.angle_gamma   90.00
#
_symmetry.space_group_name_H-M   'P 1'
#
loop_
_entity.id
_entity.type
_entity.pdbx_description
1 polymer ?
#
loop_
_entity_poly.entity_id
_entity_poly.type
_entity_poly.pdbx_seq_one_letter_code
_entity_poly.pdbx_strand_id
1 'polypeptide(L)'
;MAGSIAFGLFVALIALLFGGVAWWPINKFLWTSEWQKLFAWGTIIFFLAVPLIAFITWLVRRIMRVRSRRGYLGWTFGALWFIGWVSVVLLAASLTKDFRNYEEQRNDITISQPAGKLTVGVTQPELMYSGGFSWIDNDPDGWDISDDTLRLSWVNIDVTKSIDSNYRVIVWKNSWGKNNAVATDRAGKIAYEVSYSGSFLDLSSGYAIDKESKFRGQHVVVEVQVPVGKKIRFDRTVTEKLNNVEIQVNDRDDWRRNRYRRGIHIRDYDFKWSTDVDYVMGEDGILYNPDQPGKPAAQKDGYRYDNNKSRKEQLQEELKRLEEQEKKDSLNKLKQSKKESMDDIEPQTLSTGFISPVFSMVKFIY
;
A
#
# COMPACT_ATOMS: atom_id res chain seq x y z
N MET A 1 25.04 31.62 5.86
CA MET A 1 23.92 30.99 5.15
C MET A 1 24.24 30.62 3.71
N ALA A 2 24.65 31.54 2.82
CA ALA A 2 24.93 31.18 1.43
C ALA A 2 26.11 30.18 1.27
N GLY A 3 27.17 30.33 2.08
CA GLY A 3 28.32 29.40 2.09
C GLY A 3 27.97 27.99 2.59
N SER A 4 27.04 27.85 3.54
CA SER A 4 26.61 26.53 4.04
C SER A 4 25.73 25.80 3.02
N ILE A 5 24.90 26.53 2.26
CA ILE A 5 24.11 25.95 1.15
C ILE A 5 25.04 25.41 0.05
N ALA A 6 26.05 26.19 -0.35
CA ALA A 6 27.00 25.76 -1.37
C ALA A 6 27.87 24.58 -0.91
N PHE A 7 28.31 24.59 0.35
CA PHE A 7 29.02 23.45 0.93
C PHE A 7 28.13 22.20 0.97
N GLY A 8 26.86 22.34 1.36
CA GLY A 8 25.90 21.24 1.32
C GLY A 8 25.69 20.69 -0.10
N LEU A 9 25.54 21.56 -1.10
CA LEU A 9 25.43 21.16 -2.51
C LEU A 9 26.70 20.47 -3.02
N PHE A 10 27.89 20.97 -2.62
CA PHE A 10 29.16 20.34 -2.96
C PHE A 10 29.27 18.94 -2.35
N VAL A 11 29.00 18.79 -1.06
CA VAL A 11 29.02 17.49 -0.37
C VAL A 11 27.99 16.54 -0.99
N ALA A 12 26.77 17.00 -1.30
CA ALA A 12 25.76 16.19 -1.97
C ALA A 12 26.21 15.73 -3.37
N LEU A 13 26.83 16.62 -4.16
CA LEU A 13 27.35 16.29 -5.49
C LEU A 13 28.49 15.27 -5.41
N ILE A 14 29.43 15.45 -4.49
CA ILE A 14 30.54 14.52 -4.24
C ILE A 14 30.00 13.17 -3.75
N ALA A 15 29.06 13.16 -2.80
CA ALA A 15 28.42 11.94 -2.32
C ALA A 15 27.69 11.20 -3.45
N LEU A 16 27.03 11.89 -4.37
CA LEU A 16 26.38 11.28 -5.52
C LEU A 16 27.39 10.74 -6.56
N LEU A 17 28.48 11.47 -6.82
CA LEU A 17 29.49 11.06 -7.81
C LEU A 17 30.33 9.88 -7.31
N PHE A 18 30.81 9.94 -6.07
CA PHE A 18 31.67 8.91 -5.48
C PHE A 18 30.87 7.79 -4.82
N GLY A 19 29.71 8.10 -4.21
CA GLY A 19 28.77 7.09 -3.76
C GLY A 19 28.12 6.37 -4.92
N GLY A 20 27.82 7.03 -6.06
CA GLY A 20 27.23 6.37 -7.23
C GLY A 20 28.03 5.18 -7.78
N VAL A 21 29.36 5.15 -7.56
CA VAL A 21 30.22 4.01 -7.90
C VAL A 21 29.97 2.82 -6.96
N ALA A 22 29.68 3.06 -5.68
CA ALA A 22 29.28 2.03 -4.73
C ALA A 22 27.92 1.41 -5.12
N TRP A 23 26.96 2.21 -5.57
CA TRP A 23 25.62 1.75 -6.00
C TRP A 23 25.57 1.20 -7.45
N TRP A 24 26.72 1.00 -8.08
CA TRP A 24 26.81 0.58 -9.49
C TRP A 24 26.07 -0.73 -9.84
N PRO A 25 26.10 -1.80 -9.01
CA PRO A 25 25.33 -3.01 -9.28
C PRO A 25 23.82 -2.74 -9.35
N ILE A 26 23.33 -1.88 -8.45
CA ILE A 26 21.92 -1.52 -8.33
C ILE A 26 21.45 -0.71 -9.56
N ASN A 27 22.34 0.05 -10.22
CA ASN A 27 22.01 0.79 -11.43
C ASN A 27 21.40 -0.10 -12.54
N LYS A 28 21.80 -1.38 -12.62
CA LYS A 28 21.25 -2.31 -13.60
C LYS A 28 19.77 -2.62 -13.37
N PHE A 29 19.29 -2.50 -12.13
CA PHE A 29 17.91 -2.76 -11.75
C PHE A 29 17.07 -1.48 -11.61
N LEU A 30 17.68 -0.29 -11.60
CA LEU A 30 16.97 0.99 -11.42
C LEU A 30 16.38 1.55 -12.71
N TRP A 31 17.17 1.69 -13.77
CA TRP A 31 16.82 2.50 -14.94
C TRP A 31 16.08 1.69 -16.01
N THR A 32 14.84 2.07 -16.36
CA THR A 32 14.07 1.38 -17.42
C THR A 32 14.30 1.96 -18.81
N SER A 33 14.86 3.17 -18.92
CA SER A 33 15.11 3.80 -20.22
C SER A 33 16.38 4.65 -20.21
N GLU A 34 17.01 4.76 -21.39
CA GLU A 34 18.15 5.66 -21.59
C GLU A 34 17.78 7.14 -21.34
N TRP A 35 16.51 7.51 -21.57
CA TRP A 35 16.00 8.84 -21.24
C TRP A 35 16.00 9.12 -19.73
N GLN A 36 15.64 8.14 -18.90
CA GLN A 36 15.77 8.29 -17.44
C GLN A 36 17.23 8.53 -17.03
N LYS A 37 18.18 7.80 -17.62
CA LYS A 37 19.61 8.02 -17.38
C LYS A 37 20.04 9.42 -17.82
N LEU A 38 19.61 9.86 -19.00
CA LEU A 38 19.90 11.21 -19.52
C LEU A 38 19.34 12.29 -18.60
N PHE A 39 18.10 12.17 -18.15
CA PHE A 39 17.48 13.14 -17.24
C PHE A 39 18.11 13.11 -15.84
N ALA A 40 18.56 11.95 -15.37
CA ALA A 40 19.32 11.83 -14.12
C ALA A 40 20.66 12.57 -14.22
N TRP A 41 21.44 12.33 -15.28
CA TRP A 41 22.68 13.06 -15.53
C TRP A 41 22.44 14.56 -15.74
N GLY A 42 21.40 14.93 -16.49
CA GLY A 42 20.98 16.32 -16.68
C GLY A 42 20.65 17.00 -15.35
N THR A 43 20.00 16.28 -14.42
CA THR A 43 19.73 16.77 -13.07
C THR A 43 21.04 16.97 -12.29
N ILE A 44 21.94 15.99 -12.28
CA ILE A 44 23.22 16.10 -11.56
C ILE A 44 24.04 17.30 -12.10
N ILE A 45 24.15 17.44 -13.41
CA ILE A 45 24.96 18.49 -14.05
C ILE A 45 24.28 19.86 -13.95
N PHE A 46 23.07 19.98 -14.50
CA PHE A 46 22.43 21.29 -14.66
C PHE A 46 21.68 21.76 -13.41
N PHE A 47 21.14 20.86 -12.59
CA PHE A 47 20.40 21.25 -11.39
C PHE A 47 21.29 21.39 -10.17
N LEU A 48 22.29 20.51 -9.99
CA LEU A 48 23.20 20.56 -8.83
C LEU A 48 24.53 21.27 -9.14
N ALA A 49 25.25 20.87 -10.20
CA ALA A 49 26.60 21.38 -10.45
C ALA A 49 26.60 22.85 -10.94
N VAL A 50 25.64 23.26 -11.76
CA VAL A 50 25.57 24.64 -12.27
C VAL A 50 25.39 25.69 -11.16
N PRO A 51 24.43 25.58 -10.21
CA PRO A 51 24.34 26.50 -9.08
C PRO A 51 25.59 26.53 -8.21
N LEU A 52 26.23 25.37 -8.02
CA LEU A 52 27.45 25.25 -7.25
C LEU A 52 28.61 26.03 -7.92
N ILE A 53 28.80 25.86 -9.23
CA ILE A 53 29.82 26.60 -9.99
C ILE A 53 29.48 28.09 -10.04
N ALA A 54 28.22 28.46 -10.24
CA ALA A 54 27.77 29.85 -10.21
C ALA A 54 28.06 30.50 -8.84
N PHE A 55 27.88 29.76 -7.75
CA PHE A 55 28.23 30.23 -6.41
C PHE A 55 29.75 30.36 -6.21
N ILE A 56 30.53 29.36 -6.61
CA ILE A 56 32.00 29.40 -6.49
C ILE A 56 32.57 30.56 -7.29
N THR A 57 32.12 30.74 -8.53
CA THR A 57 32.56 31.87 -9.38
C THR A 57 32.16 33.22 -8.79
N TRP A 58 30.98 33.32 -8.17
CA TRP A 58 30.57 34.50 -7.42
C TRP A 58 31.48 34.75 -6.20
N LEU A 59 31.81 33.71 -5.44
CA LEU A 59 32.68 33.80 -4.25
C LEU A 59 34.10 34.26 -4.62
N VAL A 60 34.71 33.65 -5.63
CA VAL A 60 36.05 34.03 -6.13
C VAL A 60 36.06 35.50 -6.57
N ARG A 61 35.04 35.93 -7.33
CA ARG A 61 34.94 37.34 -7.77
C ARG A 61 34.76 38.30 -6.60
N ARG A 62 34.00 37.89 -5.58
CA ARG A 62 33.78 38.68 -4.37
C ARG A 62 35.08 38.91 -3.62
N ILE A 63 35.94 37.89 -3.50
CA ILE A 63 37.26 37.99 -2.87
C ILE A 63 38.20 38.86 -3.71
N MET A 64 38.25 38.63 -5.01
CA MET A 64 39.14 39.36 -5.94
C MET A 64 38.68 40.80 -6.24
N ARG A 65 37.55 41.25 -5.65
CA ARG A 65 36.91 42.56 -5.90
C ARG A 65 36.71 42.89 -7.39
N VAL A 66 36.57 41.87 -8.23
CA VAL A 66 36.36 42.04 -9.68
C VAL A 66 34.89 42.37 -9.93
N ARG A 67 34.62 43.56 -10.49
CA ARG A 67 33.27 43.96 -10.94
C ARG A 67 33.09 43.58 -12.40
N SER A 68 32.00 42.86 -12.70
CA SER A 68 31.66 42.52 -14.09
C SER A 68 30.94 43.68 -14.76
N ARG A 69 31.34 44.01 -15.99
CA ARG A 69 30.78 45.13 -16.78
C ARG A 69 29.58 44.74 -17.64
N ARG A 70 29.29 43.43 -17.82
CA ARG A 70 28.19 42.90 -18.65
C ARG A 70 27.48 41.73 -17.95
N GLY A 71 26.14 41.72 -17.96
CA GLY A 71 25.30 40.76 -17.22
C GLY A 71 25.07 39.39 -17.87
N TYR A 72 25.69 39.08 -19.01
CA TYR A 72 25.43 37.85 -19.77
C TYR A 72 25.72 36.56 -18.99
N LEU A 73 26.72 36.57 -18.10
CA LEU A 73 27.10 35.38 -17.34
C LEU A 73 26.01 34.92 -16.36
N GLY A 74 25.24 35.85 -15.81
CA GLY A 74 24.11 35.51 -14.94
C GLY A 74 22.98 34.84 -15.72
N TRP A 75 22.69 35.35 -16.92
CA TRP A 75 21.69 34.78 -17.82
C TRP A 75 22.07 33.38 -18.31
N THR A 76 23.35 33.14 -18.63
CA THR A 76 23.81 31.80 -19.03
C THR A 76 23.66 30.78 -17.89
N PHE A 77 24.03 31.15 -16.67
CA PHE A 77 23.83 30.27 -15.51
C PHE A 77 22.35 30.03 -15.20
N GLY A 78 21.52 31.07 -15.32
CA GLY A 78 20.06 30.94 -15.16
C GLY A 78 19.43 30.02 -16.19
N ALA A 79 19.80 30.17 -17.47
CA ALA A 79 19.30 29.31 -18.56
C ALA A 79 19.74 27.85 -18.38
N LEU A 80 21.01 27.61 -18.05
CA LEU A 80 21.51 26.27 -17.77
C LEU A 80 20.82 25.63 -16.56
N TRP A 81 20.61 26.40 -15.48
CA TRP A 81 19.91 25.87 -14.31
C TRP A 81 18.44 25.56 -14.58
N PHE A 82 17.78 26.34 -15.45
CA PHE A 82 16.42 26.06 -15.91
C PHE A 82 16.33 24.71 -16.65
N ILE A 83 17.32 24.34 -17.46
CA ILE A 83 17.41 23.01 -18.08
C ILE A 83 17.49 21.91 -17.00
N GLY A 84 18.16 22.19 -15.88
CA GLY A 84 18.19 21.33 -14.71
C GLY A 84 16.79 21.05 -14.15
N TRP A 85 15.97 22.09 -13.97
CA TRP A 85 14.57 21.93 -13.55
C TRP A 85 13.74 21.11 -14.53
N VAL A 86 13.89 21.34 -15.83
CA VAL A 86 13.21 20.54 -16.85
C VAL A 86 13.63 19.07 -16.73
N SER A 87 14.92 18.81 -16.53
CA SER A 87 15.45 17.44 -16.34
C SER A 87 14.86 16.77 -15.10
N VAL A 88 14.77 17.48 -13.97
CA VAL A 88 14.16 16.97 -12.73
C VAL A 88 12.69 16.58 -12.95
N VAL A 89 11.91 17.45 -13.60
CA VAL A 89 10.49 17.19 -13.85
C VAL A 89 10.30 16.01 -14.79
N LEU A 90 11.08 15.91 -15.86
CA LEU A 90 11.01 14.79 -16.80
C LEU A 90 11.48 13.47 -16.16
N LEU A 91 12.53 13.52 -15.33
CA LEU A 91 12.98 12.37 -14.54
C LEU A 91 11.86 11.88 -13.61
N ALA A 92 11.30 12.78 -12.80
CA ALA A 92 10.23 12.43 -11.87
C ALA A 92 9.01 11.85 -12.61
N ALA A 93 8.55 12.50 -13.69
CA ALA A 93 7.43 12.04 -14.49
C ALA A 93 7.69 10.65 -15.10
N SER A 94 8.90 10.41 -15.61
CA SER A 94 9.26 9.12 -16.21
C SER A 94 9.40 8.00 -15.17
N LEU A 95 9.92 8.28 -13.97
CA LEU A 95 9.99 7.32 -12.88
C LEU A 95 8.59 6.98 -12.35
N THR A 96 7.76 7.99 -12.06
CA THR A 96 6.39 7.76 -11.58
C THR A 96 5.55 6.97 -12.59
N LYS A 97 5.77 7.20 -13.90
CA LYS A 97 5.09 6.43 -14.95
C LYS A 97 5.35 4.93 -14.84
N ASP A 98 6.52 4.49 -14.39
CA ASP A 98 6.84 3.06 -14.27
C ASP A 98 6.05 2.34 -13.18
N PHE A 99 5.46 3.09 -12.23
CA PHE A 99 4.69 2.56 -11.10
C PHE A 99 3.17 2.78 -11.24
N ARG A 100 2.70 3.04 -12.46
CA ARG A 100 1.30 3.45 -12.70
C ARG A 100 0.29 2.33 -12.45
N ASN A 101 0.59 1.11 -12.91
CA ASN A 101 -0.30 -0.04 -12.80
C ASN A 101 0.37 -1.11 -11.96
N TYR A 102 -0.45 -1.80 -11.18
CA TYR A 102 -0.04 -2.89 -10.32
C TYR A 102 -0.82 -4.11 -10.77
N GLU A 103 -0.13 -5.21 -10.99
CA GLU A 103 -0.72 -6.47 -11.43
C GLU A 103 -0.18 -7.61 -10.60
N GLU A 104 -1.02 -8.63 -10.44
CA GLU A 104 -0.75 -9.83 -9.68
C GLU A 104 -0.90 -11.04 -10.60
N GLN A 105 0.01 -12.00 -10.46
CA GLN A 105 -0.06 -13.26 -11.16
C GLN A 105 -0.22 -14.39 -10.15
N ARG A 106 -1.29 -15.16 -10.33
CA ARG A 106 -1.59 -16.34 -9.53
C ARG A 106 -0.89 -17.56 -10.09
N ASN A 107 -0.19 -18.30 -9.23
CA ASN A 107 0.38 -19.60 -9.54
C ASN A 107 -0.06 -20.64 -8.51
N ASP A 108 -0.94 -21.55 -8.92
CA ASP A 108 -1.46 -22.61 -8.05
C ASP A 108 -0.45 -23.77 -7.93
N ILE A 109 -0.06 -24.11 -6.71
CA ILE A 109 0.87 -25.20 -6.44
C ILE A 109 0.09 -26.48 -6.20
N THR A 110 0.40 -27.52 -6.97
CA THR A 110 -0.23 -28.84 -6.81
C THR A 110 0.35 -29.53 -5.58
N ILE A 111 -0.49 -29.83 -4.59
CA ILE A 111 -0.11 -30.56 -3.38
C ILE A 111 -1.03 -31.76 -3.14
N SER A 112 -0.49 -32.84 -2.58
CA SER A 112 -1.30 -33.94 -2.04
C SER A 112 -1.76 -33.60 -0.61
N GLN A 113 -2.94 -34.08 -0.22
CA GLN A 113 -3.51 -33.72 1.08
C GLN A 113 -2.75 -34.40 2.23
N PRO A 114 -2.14 -33.63 3.16
CA PRO A 114 -1.46 -34.23 4.30
C PRO A 114 -2.46 -34.86 5.27
N ALA A 115 -2.10 -36.01 5.82
CA ALA A 115 -2.97 -36.79 6.71
C ALA A 115 -3.24 -36.14 8.08
N GLY A 116 -2.39 -35.20 8.52
CA GLY A 116 -2.51 -34.56 9.83
C GLY A 116 -2.34 -33.05 9.77
N LYS A 117 -1.11 -32.60 9.48
CA LYS A 117 -0.76 -31.19 9.44
C LYS A 117 0.07 -30.85 8.21
N LEU A 118 0.04 -29.58 7.82
CA LEU A 118 0.96 -29.01 6.85
C LEU A 118 2.06 -28.25 7.59
N THR A 119 3.32 -28.60 7.37
CA THR A 119 4.46 -27.84 7.89
C THR A 119 5.01 -26.97 6.77
N VAL A 120 5.20 -25.68 7.03
CA VAL A 120 5.79 -24.71 6.08
C VAL A 120 7.19 -24.36 6.58
N GLY A 121 8.20 -24.46 5.72
CA GLY A 121 9.58 -24.18 6.10
C GLY A 121 10.48 -23.86 4.90
N VAL A 122 11.76 -23.62 5.17
CA VAL A 122 12.77 -23.27 4.15
C VAL A 122 14.00 -24.15 4.35
N THR A 123 14.21 -25.11 3.44
CA THR A 123 15.38 -26.00 3.50
C THR A 123 16.65 -25.36 2.97
N GLN A 124 16.52 -24.48 1.97
CA GLN A 124 17.64 -23.75 1.36
C GLN A 124 18.42 -22.96 2.42
N PRO A 125 19.73 -22.73 2.22
CA PRO A 125 20.49 -21.85 3.08
C PRO A 125 19.91 -20.43 3.04
N GLU A 126 20.13 -19.70 4.12
CA GLU A 126 19.77 -18.29 4.21
C GLU A 126 20.39 -17.52 3.05
N LEU A 127 19.62 -16.58 2.50
CA LEU A 127 20.07 -15.76 1.39
C LEU A 127 21.05 -14.73 1.92
N MET A 128 22.34 -14.94 1.68
CA MET A 128 23.39 -14.01 2.06
C MET A 128 23.97 -13.32 0.83
N TYR A 129 24.32 -12.06 1.01
CA TYR A 129 25.03 -11.27 0.02
C TYR A 129 26.39 -11.91 -0.30
N SER A 130 26.61 -12.24 -1.57
CA SER A 130 27.78 -13.00 -2.02
C SER A 130 28.86 -12.14 -2.68
N GLY A 131 28.62 -10.84 -2.85
CA GLY A 131 29.53 -9.97 -3.60
C GLY A 131 30.68 -9.39 -2.77
N GLY A 132 31.74 -8.95 -3.46
CA GLY A 132 33.00 -8.50 -2.84
C GLY A 132 33.04 -7.03 -2.40
N PHE A 133 31.93 -6.44 -1.97
CA PHE A 133 31.91 -5.00 -1.61
C PHE A 133 32.18 -4.80 -0.12
N SER A 134 33.41 -4.39 0.21
CA SER A 134 33.91 -4.11 1.57
C SER A 134 33.17 -3.00 2.36
N TRP A 135 32.11 -2.41 1.81
CA TRP A 135 31.29 -1.40 2.50
C TRP A 135 29.88 -1.94 2.85
N ILE A 136 29.57 -3.18 2.48
CA ILE A 136 28.30 -3.88 2.72
C ILE A 136 28.50 -4.91 3.85
N ASP A 137 29.27 -4.55 4.87
CA ASP A 137 29.65 -5.47 5.95
C ASP A 137 28.62 -5.50 7.11
N ASN A 138 27.58 -4.66 7.06
CA ASN A 138 26.75 -4.40 8.25
C ASN A 138 25.41 -5.16 8.32
N ASP A 139 24.97 -5.82 7.25
CA ASP A 139 23.81 -6.73 7.26
C ASP A 139 23.68 -7.45 5.90
N PRO A 140 24.42 -8.55 5.66
CA PRO A 140 24.42 -9.23 4.36
C PRO A 140 23.16 -10.08 4.13
N ASP A 141 22.29 -10.19 5.13
CA ASP A 141 21.25 -11.21 5.14
C ASP A 141 19.98 -10.76 4.42
N GLY A 142 19.32 -11.72 3.79
CA GLY A 142 18.03 -11.56 3.14
C GLY A 142 18.05 -10.96 1.72
N TRP A 143 19.22 -10.70 1.13
CA TRP A 143 19.32 -10.25 -0.27
C TRP A 143 20.67 -10.62 -0.89
N ASP A 144 20.70 -10.73 -2.22
CA ASP A 144 21.92 -10.90 -2.99
C ASP A 144 21.79 -10.21 -4.34
N ILE A 145 22.89 -9.70 -4.89
CA ILE A 145 22.88 -9.02 -6.19
C ILE A 145 24.08 -9.44 -7.02
N SER A 146 23.79 -9.96 -8.21
CA SER A 146 24.77 -10.28 -9.24
C SER A 146 24.68 -9.28 -10.41
N ASP A 147 25.41 -9.57 -11.49
CA ASP A 147 25.36 -8.76 -12.70
C ASP A 147 23.99 -8.78 -13.40
N ASP A 148 23.24 -9.86 -13.23
CA ASP A 148 22.01 -10.17 -13.97
C ASP A 148 20.79 -10.42 -13.07
N THR A 149 21.00 -10.75 -11.80
CA THR A 149 19.96 -11.23 -10.91
C THR A 149 19.99 -10.48 -9.60
N LEU A 150 18.82 -9.99 -9.19
CA LEU A 150 18.56 -9.50 -7.85
C LEU A 150 17.75 -10.56 -7.10
N ARG A 151 18.27 -11.03 -5.96
CA ARG A 151 17.59 -11.99 -5.09
C ARG A 151 17.13 -11.30 -3.82
N LEU A 152 15.91 -11.59 -3.40
CA LEU A 152 15.29 -11.00 -2.20
C LEU A 152 14.56 -12.08 -1.41
N SER A 153 14.72 -12.08 -0.10
CA SER A 153 14.02 -12.95 0.85
C SER A 153 12.63 -12.43 1.26
N TRP A 154 12.14 -11.37 0.59
CA TRP A 154 10.89 -10.66 0.91
C TRP A 154 9.64 -11.47 0.50
N VAL A 155 9.42 -12.58 1.18
CA VAL A 155 8.34 -13.52 0.92
C VAL A 155 7.36 -13.45 2.07
N ASN A 156 6.16 -12.97 1.79
CA ASN A 156 5.11 -12.91 2.79
C ASN A 156 4.32 -14.21 2.78
N ILE A 157 3.97 -14.71 3.96
CA ILE A 157 3.11 -15.88 4.09
C ILE A 157 1.79 -15.43 4.67
N ASP A 158 0.72 -15.71 3.94
CA ASP A 158 -0.65 -15.48 4.39
C ASP A 158 -1.37 -16.81 4.54
N VAL A 159 -2.17 -16.92 5.60
CA VAL A 159 -3.01 -18.08 5.83
C VAL A 159 -4.46 -17.66 5.75
N THR A 160 -5.21 -18.34 4.89
CA THR A 160 -6.64 -18.11 4.72
C THR A 160 -7.40 -19.41 4.96
N LYS A 161 -8.70 -19.29 5.23
CA LYS A 161 -9.58 -20.46 5.34
C LYS A 161 -9.82 -21.06 3.96
N SER A 162 -9.60 -22.37 3.82
CA SER A 162 -10.01 -23.06 2.60
C SER A 162 -11.53 -23.11 2.48
N ILE A 163 -12.01 -23.01 1.24
CA ILE A 163 -13.44 -23.09 0.92
C ILE A 163 -13.94 -24.54 1.02
N ASP A 164 -13.03 -25.51 0.87
CA ASP A 164 -13.32 -26.93 0.92
C ASP A 164 -12.48 -27.67 1.98
N SER A 165 -12.57 -29.00 1.98
CA SER A 165 -11.80 -29.86 2.89
C SER A 165 -10.33 -30.01 2.50
N ASN A 166 -9.85 -29.30 1.48
CA ASN A 166 -8.51 -29.48 0.92
C ASN A 166 -7.60 -28.29 1.24
N TYR A 167 -6.35 -28.59 1.59
CA TYR A 167 -5.29 -27.59 1.57
C TYR A 167 -5.06 -27.15 0.13
N ARG A 168 -4.87 -25.85 -0.06
CA ARG A 168 -4.48 -25.25 -1.34
C ARG A 168 -3.35 -24.28 -1.08
N VAL A 169 -2.37 -24.25 -1.97
CA VAL A 169 -1.24 -23.33 -1.89
C VAL A 169 -1.21 -22.52 -3.17
N ILE A 170 -1.19 -21.21 -3.01
CA ILE A 170 -1.22 -20.25 -4.09
C ILE A 170 -0.04 -19.32 -3.91
N VAL A 171 0.76 -19.17 -4.95
CA VAL A 171 1.85 -18.19 -4.99
C VAL A 171 1.40 -17.01 -5.82
N TRP A 172 1.27 -15.86 -5.18
CA TRP A 172 0.99 -14.59 -5.82
C TRP A 172 2.32 -13.88 -6.12
N LYS A 173 2.53 -13.56 -7.39
CA LYS A 173 3.68 -12.81 -7.88
C LYS A 173 3.21 -11.43 -8.30
N ASN A 174 3.75 -10.39 -7.70
CA ASN A 174 3.21 -9.05 -7.83
C ASN A 174 4.24 -8.12 -8.46
N SER A 175 3.81 -7.17 -9.29
CA SER A 175 4.73 -6.17 -9.85
C SER A 175 4.03 -4.90 -10.31
N TRP A 176 4.80 -3.81 -10.37
CA TRP A 176 4.37 -2.57 -11.00
C TRP A 176 4.86 -2.41 -12.43
N GLY A 177 4.07 -1.70 -13.23
CA GLY A 177 4.35 -1.40 -14.62
C GLY A 177 3.75 -0.10 -15.12
N LYS A 178 4.31 0.39 -16.23
CA LYS A 178 3.77 1.56 -16.94
C LYS A 178 2.36 1.33 -17.50
N ASN A 179 2.01 0.07 -17.72
CA ASN A 179 0.71 -0.44 -18.13
C ASN A 179 0.54 -1.87 -17.57
N ASN A 180 -0.67 -2.42 -17.65
CA ASN A 180 -1.00 -3.74 -17.13
C ASN A 180 -0.14 -4.82 -17.77
N ALA A 181 0.01 -4.82 -19.10
CA ALA A 181 0.81 -5.80 -19.82
C ALA A 181 2.27 -5.89 -19.31
N VAL A 182 2.91 -4.75 -19.04
CA VAL A 182 4.29 -4.71 -18.52
C VAL A 182 4.36 -5.14 -17.05
N ALA A 183 3.34 -4.80 -16.25
CA ALA A 183 3.26 -5.24 -14.86
C ALA A 183 3.08 -6.77 -14.78
N THR A 184 2.17 -7.34 -15.59
CA THR A 184 1.96 -8.79 -15.70
C THR A 184 3.20 -9.51 -16.22
N ASP A 185 3.87 -8.98 -17.25
CA ASP A 185 5.12 -9.56 -17.78
C ASP A 185 6.22 -9.62 -16.72
N ARG A 186 6.41 -8.54 -15.95
CA ARG A 186 7.38 -8.51 -14.84
C ARG A 186 7.01 -9.47 -13.72
N ALA A 187 5.73 -9.51 -13.31
CA ALA A 187 5.25 -10.44 -12.31
C ALA A 187 5.51 -11.90 -12.74
N GLY A 188 5.28 -12.21 -14.01
CA GLY A 188 5.53 -13.54 -14.57
C GLY A 188 6.99 -13.95 -14.65
N LYS A 189 7.92 -12.98 -14.69
CA LYS A 189 9.36 -13.24 -14.70
C LYS A 189 9.96 -13.44 -13.31
N ILE A 190 9.20 -13.19 -12.24
CA ILE A 190 9.68 -13.46 -10.88
C ILE A 190 9.96 -14.96 -10.75
N ALA A 191 11.21 -15.32 -10.52
CA ALA A 191 11.64 -16.69 -10.32
C ALA A 191 11.51 -17.03 -8.83
N TYR A 192 10.45 -17.77 -8.49
CA TYR A 192 10.20 -18.26 -7.14
C TYR A 192 9.61 -19.66 -7.21
N GLU A 193 10.21 -20.58 -6.47
CA GLU A 193 9.86 -21.99 -6.47
C GLU A 193 9.39 -22.43 -5.09
N VAL A 194 8.36 -23.27 -5.10
CA VAL A 194 7.81 -23.92 -3.91
C VAL A 194 7.71 -25.40 -4.24
N SER A 195 8.26 -26.24 -3.36
CA SER A 195 8.17 -27.68 -3.50
C SER A 195 7.36 -28.28 -2.36
N TYR A 196 6.74 -29.43 -2.61
CA TYR A 196 5.90 -30.09 -1.62
C TYR A 196 6.23 -31.57 -1.55
N SER A 197 6.50 -32.08 -0.35
CA SER A 197 6.81 -33.49 -0.12
C SER A 197 6.16 -34.00 1.16
N GLY A 198 5.23 -34.94 1.01
CA GLY A 198 4.53 -35.64 2.10
C GLY A 198 3.59 -34.74 2.90
N SER A 199 4.15 -33.90 3.78
CA SER A 199 3.44 -32.92 4.61
C SER A 199 4.24 -31.62 4.80
N PHE A 200 5.36 -31.48 4.10
CA PHE A 200 6.26 -30.35 4.19
C PHE A 200 6.17 -29.51 2.91
N LEU A 201 5.81 -28.25 3.08
CA LEU A 201 5.81 -27.22 2.04
C LEU A 201 7.12 -26.45 2.16
N ASP A 202 8.03 -26.72 1.24
CA ASP A 202 9.35 -26.12 1.22
C ASP A 202 9.34 -24.87 0.33
N LEU A 203 9.59 -23.73 0.96
CA LEU A 203 9.68 -22.43 0.35
C LEU A 203 11.15 -22.15 -0.01
N SER A 204 11.39 -21.54 -1.17
CA SER A 204 12.73 -21.03 -1.49
C SER A 204 13.11 -19.89 -0.55
N SER A 205 14.40 -19.74 -0.22
CA SER A 205 14.90 -18.68 0.69
C SER A 205 14.82 -17.26 0.13
N GLY A 206 14.39 -17.14 -1.13
CA GLY A 206 14.07 -15.87 -1.77
C GLY A 206 13.61 -16.07 -3.20
N TYR A 207 13.23 -14.99 -3.85
CA TYR A 207 12.90 -14.95 -5.27
C TYR A 207 13.94 -14.16 -6.05
N ALA A 208 14.06 -14.46 -7.34
CA ALA A 208 14.98 -13.81 -8.26
C ALA A 208 14.23 -12.89 -9.24
N ILE A 209 14.85 -11.75 -9.53
CA ILE A 209 14.41 -10.77 -10.52
C ILE A 209 15.55 -10.56 -11.50
N ASP A 210 15.26 -10.66 -12.78
CA ASP A 210 16.23 -10.38 -13.84
C ASP A 210 16.44 -8.86 -14.04
N LYS A 211 17.64 -8.49 -14.48
CA LYS A 211 17.98 -7.10 -14.75
C LYS A 211 17.13 -6.48 -15.85
N GLU A 212 16.55 -7.23 -16.78
CA GLU A 212 15.73 -6.71 -17.87
C GLU A 212 14.37 -6.22 -17.35
N SER A 213 13.79 -6.94 -16.39
CA SER A 213 12.53 -6.61 -15.72
C SER A 213 12.63 -5.33 -14.89
N LYS A 214 13.81 -5.04 -14.31
CA LYS A 214 14.09 -3.94 -13.37
C LYS A 214 13.32 -4.08 -12.06
N PHE A 215 13.85 -3.57 -10.96
CA PHE A 215 13.11 -3.57 -9.69
C PHE A 215 12.03 -2.50 -9.70
N ARG A 216 10.77 -2.92 -9.58
CA ARG A 216 9.55 -2.13 -9.57
C ARG A 216 8.59 -2.71 -8.54
N GLY A 217 9.08 -2.92 -7.32
CA GLY A 217 8.31 -3.45 -6.20
C GLY A 217 7.88 -4.90 -6.38
N GLN A 218 8.59 -5.69 -7.20
CA GLN A 218 8.30 -7.12 -7.26
C GLN A 218 8.35 -7.72 -5.86
N HIS A 219 7.36 -8.54 -5.52
CA HIS A 219 7.32 -9.29 -4.27
C HIS A 219 6.45 -10.54 -4.44
N VAL A 220 6.60 -11.46 -3.49
CA VAL A 220 5.91 -12.75 -3.50
C VAL A 220 5.06 -12.88 -2.23
N VAL A 221 3.82 -13.33 -2.40
CA VAL A 221 2.95 -13.74 -1.30
C VAL A 221 2.58 -15.21 -1.48
N VAL A 222 2.92 -16.04 -0.49
CA VAL A 222 2.51 -17.43 -0.42
C VAL A 222 1.26 -17.51 0.41
N GLU A 223 0.12 -17.75 -0.25
CA GLU A 223 -1.15 -17.98 0.41
C GLU A 223 -1.37 -19.47 0.65
N VAL A 224 -1.51 -19.86 1.91
CA VAL A 224 -1.84 -21.22 2.32
C VAL A 224 -3.29 -21.26 2.80
N GLN A 225 -4.15 -21.89 2.01
CA GLN A 225 -5.55 -22.09 2.36
C GLN A 225 -5.68 -23.37 3.20
N VAL A 226 -6.05 -23.22 4.47
CA VAL A 226 -6.16 -24.33 5.43
C VAL A 226 -7.64 -24.65 5.68
N PRO A 227 -8.07 -25.91 5.53
CA PRO A 227 -9.43 -26.33 5.89
C PRO A 227 -9.69 -26.21 7.39
N VAL A 228 -10.93 -25.89 7.76
CA VAL A 228 -11.38 -25.82 9.16
C VAL A 228 -11.05 -27.13 9.90
N GLY A 229 -10.56 -27.01 11.13
CA GLY A 229 -10.20 -28.12 12.00
C GLY A 229 -8.87 -28.80 11.66
N LYS A 230 -8.26 -28.49 10.51
CA LYS A 230 -6.93 -28.99 10.15
C LYS A 230 -5.81 -28.10 10.67
N LYS A 231 -4.59 -28.64 10.68
CA LYS A 231 -3.43 -28.04 11.35
C LYS A 231 -2.36 -27.51 10.41
N ILE A 232 -1.77 -26.38 10.76
CA ILE A 232 -0.59 -25.83 10.08
C ILE A 232 0.50 -25.51 11.11
N ARG A 233 1.76 -25.76 10.75
CA ARG A 233 2.94 -25.41 11.54
C ARG A 233 3.89 -24.59 10.68
N PHE A 234 4.52 -23.58 11.27
CA PHE A 234 5.64 -22.85 10.67
C PHE A 234 6.92 -23.33 11.31
N ASP A 235 7.83 -23.85 10.52
CA ASP A 235 9.17 -24.20 10.98
C ASP A 235 9.97 -22.93 11.32
N ARG A 236 10.89 -23.01 12.29
CA ARG A 236 11.76 -21.90 12.69
C ARG A 236 12.52 -21.26 11.53
N THR A 237 12.84 -22.04 10.51
CA THR A 237 13.51 -21.56 9.30
C THR A 237 12.74 -20.46 8.57
N VAL A 238 11.41 -20.37 8.73
CA VAL A 238 10.61 -19.28 8.13
C VAL A 238 11.04 -17.92 8.67
N THR A 239 11.16 -17.78 9.99
CA THR A 239 11.56 -16.51 10.61
C THR A 239 13.06 -16.25 10.55
N GLU A 240 13.86 -17.31 10.41
CA GLU A 240 15.31 -17.18 10.30
C GLU A 240 15.76 -16.82 8.89
N LYS A 241 15.02 -17.22 7.84
CA LYS A 241 15.52 -17.13 6.45
C LYS A 241 14.66 -16.29 5.51
N LEU A 242 13.46 -15.90 5.92
CA LEU A 242 12.56 -15.06 5.13
C LEU A 242 12.27 -13.77 5.87
N ASN A 243 12.16 -12.69 5.10
CA ASN A 243 11.81 -11.38 5.60
C ASN A 243 10.37 -11.05 5.18
N ASN A 244 9.55 -10.67 6.15
CA ASN A 244 8.14 -10.36 5.94
C ASN A 244 7.96 -8.88 5.63
N VAL A 245 8.12 -8.52 4.37
CA VAL A 245 8.02 -7.15 3.87
C VAL A 245 6.71 -6.96 3.15
N GLU A 246 5.78 -6.25 3.79
CA GLU A 246 4.49 -5.93 3.18
C GLU A 246 4.62 -4.68 2.30
N ILE A 247 4.35 -4.84 1.00
CA ILE A 247 4.24 -3.72 0.07
C ILE A 247 2.75 -3.46 -0.20
N GLN A 248 2.13 -2.62 0.62
CA GLN A 248 0.73 -2.27 0.48
C GLN A 248 0.51 -1.22 -0.62
N VAL A 249 -0.41 -1.54 -1.53
CA VAL A 249 -1.01 -0.59 -2.46
C VAL A 249 -2.27 -0.01 -1.83
N ASN A 250 -2.21 1.25 -1.41
CA ASN A 250 -3.41 1.96 -0.96
C ASN A 250 -3.97 2.79 -2.11
N ASP A 251 -5.11 2.38 -2.66
CA ASP A 251 -5.94 3.24 -3.50
C ASP A 251 -6.79 4.11 -2.56
N ARG A 252 -6.32 5.35 -2.30
CA ARG A 252 -7.12 6.34 -1.57
C ARG A 252 -7.98 7.11 -2.55
N ASP A 253 -9.27 6.83 -2.54
CA ASP A 253 -10.29 7.64 -3.21
C ASP A 253 -10.47 8.96 -2.43
N ASP A 254 -9.74 9.99 -2.83
CA ASP A 254 -9.99 11.36 -2.37
C ASP A 254 -11.14 11.97 -3.20
N TRP A 255 -12.36 11.59 -2.82
CA TRP A 255 -13.63 12.08 -3.38
C TRP A 255 -13.73 13.61 -3.49
N ARG A 256 -12.98 14.37 -2.68
CA ARG A 256 -13.00 15.84 -2.70
C ARG A 256 -12.18 16.45 -3.84
N ARG A 257 -11.31 15.69 -4.49
CA ARG A 257 -10.35 16.23 -5.48
C ARG A 257 -10.38 15.53 -6.83
N ASN A 258 -11.26 14.55 -7.03
CA ASN A 258 -11.33 13.74 -8.25
C ASN A 258 -9.94 13.28 -8.74
N ARG A 259 -9.08 12.89 -7.79
CA ARG A 259 -7.70 12.46 -8.04
C ARG A 259 -7.48 11.12 -7.39
N TYR A 260 -7.31 10.09 -8.22
CA TYR A 260 -6.81 8.79 -7.78
C TYR A 260 -5.35 8.94 -7.36
N ARG A 261 -5.06 8.74 -6.08
CA ARG A 261 -3.70 8.63 -5.56
C ARG A 261 -3.49 7.23 -5.03
N ARG A 262 -2.75 6.45 -5.82
CA ARG A 262 -2.17 5.18 -5.39
C ARG A 262 -0.94 5.46 -4.54
N GLY A 263 -0.97 5.09 -3.27
CA GLY A 263 0.16 5.15 -2.35
C GLY A 263 0.83 3.79 -2.24
N ILE A 264 2.16 3.79 -2.10
CA ILE A 264 2.93 2.58 -1.77
C ILE A 264 3.41 2.73 -0.33
N HIS A 265 3.09 1.75 0.51
CA HIS A 265 3.64 1.64 1.85
C HIS A 265 4.45 0.36 1.94
N ILE A 266 5.75 0.50 2.16
CA ILE A 266 6.63 -0.63 2.46
C ILE A 266 6.78 -0.65 3.98
N ARG A 267 6.42 -1.76 4.60
CA ARG A 267 6.59 -1.98 6.04
C ARG A 267 7.20 -3.35 6.27
N ASP A 268 8.21 -3.37 7.12
CA ASP A 268 8.77 -4.59 7.68
C ASP A 268 7.96 -4.95 8.92
N TYR A 269 7.60 -6.23 9.06
CA TYR A 269 6.82 -6.72 10.19
C TYR A 269 7.37 -8.03 10.70
N ASP A 270 7.31 -8.18 12.02
CA ASP A 270 7.50 -9.49 12.63
C ASP A 270 6.51 -10.50 12.05
N PHE A 271 6.98 -11.74 11.92
CA PHE A 271 6.16 -12.84 11.46
C PHE A 271 4.96 -13.04 12.41
N LYS A 272 3.75 -13.12 11.84
CA LYS A 272 2.48 -13.04 12.60
C LYS A 272 2.26 -14.19 13.58
N TRP A 273 2.96 -15.31 13.42
CA TRP A 273 2.78 -16.54 14.18
C TRP A 273 4.09 -16.97 14.82
N SER A 274 4.02 -17.62 15.98
CA SER A 274 5.18 -18.27 16.57
C SER A 274 5.57 -19.51 15.77
N THR A 275 6.87 -19.76 15.63
CA THR A 275 7.37 -20.96 14.96
C THR A 275 7.24 -22.19 15.86
N ASP A 276 7.26 -23.36 15.24
CA ASP A 276 7.18 -24.69 15.84
C ASP A 276 5.90 -25.01 16.63
N VAL A 277 4.87 -24.17 16.48
CA VAL A 277 3.53 -24.35 17.07
C VAL A 277 2.58 -24.98 16.04
N ASP A 278 1.79 -25.98 16.45
CA ASP A 278 0.71 -26.55 15.64
C ASP A 278 -0.57 -25.73 15.78
N TYR A 279 -0.84 -24.85 14.83
CA TYR A 279 -2.08 -24.07 14.80
C TYR A 279 -3.23 -24.84 14.18
N VAL A 280 -4.45 -24.64 14.68
CA VAL A 280 -5.69 -25.19 14.11
C VAL A 280 -6.49 -24.08 13.45
N MET A 281 -7.01 -24.32 12.25
CA MET A 281 -7.89 -23.37 11.57
C MET A 281 -9.31 -23.39 12.16
N GLY A 282 -9.78 -22.24 12.65
CA GLY A 282 -11.14 -22.04 13.11
C GLY A 282 -12.16 -21.80 11.98
N GLU A 283 -13.44 -21.93 12.31
CA GLU A 283 -14.55 -21.65 11.36
C GLU A 283 -14.60 -20.18 10.92
N ASP A 284 -14.12 -19.28 11.77
CA ASP A 284 -14.00 -17.84 11.53
C ASP A 284 -12.83 -17.48 10.60
N GLY A 285 -12.00 -18.46 10.23
CA GLY A 285 -10.82 -18.28 9.38
C GLY A 285 -9.60 -17.75 10.11
N ILE A 286 -9.58 -17.86 11.44
CA ILE A 286 -8.44 -17.49 12.28
C ILE A 286 -7.70 -18.75 12.74
N LEU A 287 -6.37 -18.67 12.82
CA LEU A 287 -5.54 -19.71 13.41
C LEU A 287 -5.56 -19.62 14.93
N TYR A 288 -5.70 -20.77 15.59
CA TYR A 288 -5.70 -20.89 17.05
C TYR A 288 -4.56 -21.80 17.52
N ASN A 289 -3.87 -21.38 18.58
CA ASN A 289 -2.91 -22.23 19.28
C ASN A 289 -3.69 -23.14 20.26
N PRO A 290 -3.64 -24.48 20.12
CA PRO A 290 -4.28 -25.40 21.06
C PRO A 290 -3.80 -25.24 22.52
N ASP A 291 -2.56 -24.81 22.72
CA ASP A 291 -1.97 -24.60 24.05
C ASP A 291 -2.44 -23.29 24.71
N GLN A 292 -3.06 -22.39 23.93
CA GLN A 292 -3.64 -21.13 24.40
C GLN A 292 -5.09 -20.98 23.91
N PRO A 293 -6.02 -21.82 24.39
CA PRO A 293 -7.39 -21.84 23.91
C PRO A 293 -8.08 -20.49 24.13
N GLY A 294 -8.79 -20.03 23.10
CA GLY A 294 -9.57 -18.79 23.14
C GLY A 294 -8.82 -17.51 22.76
N LYS A 295 -7.52 -17.56 22.48
CA LYS A 295 -6.75 -16.43 21.94
C LYS A 295 -6.43 -16.66 20.45
N PRO A 296 -6.72 -15.68 19.57
CA PRO A 296 -6.28 -15.76 18.18
C PRO A 296 -4.75 -15.77 18.12
N ALA A 297 -4.18 -16.62 17.27
CA ALA A 297 -2.73 -16.80 17.19
C ALA A 297 -1.98 -15.59 16.62
N ALA A 298 -2.63 -14.82 15.75
CA ALA A 298 -2.08 -13.58 15.23
C ALA A 298 -2.49 -12.42 16.14
N GLN A 299 -1.50 -11.75 16.75
CA GLN A 299 -1.73 -10.44 17.36
C GLN A 299 -2.09 -9.48 16.22
N LYS A 300 -3.36 -9.08 16.14
CA LYS A 300 -3.81 -8.07 15.19
C LYS A 300 -3.09 -6.76 15.52
N ASP A 301 -2.03 -6.44 14.79
CA ASP A 301 -1.74 -5.04 14.46
C ASP A 301 -2.79 -4.58 13.44
N GLY A 302 -4.00 -4.41 13.95
CA GLY A 302 -5.20 -4.14 13.20
C GLY A 302 -5.24 -2.71 12.71
N TYR A 303 -4.85 -2.51 11.45
CA TYR A 303 -5.55 -1.55 10.59
C TYR A 303 -6.33 -2.31 9.52
N ARG A 304 -7.21 -3.22 9.95
CA ARG A 304 -8.32 -3.69 9.13
C ARG A 304 -9.51 -2.77 9.42
N TYR A 305 -9.80 -1.86 8.49
CA TYR A 305 -11.06 -1.11 8.48
C TYR A 305 -12.22 -2.11 8.31
N ASP A 306 -12.76 -2.60 9.41
CA ASP A 306 -14.04 -3.31 9.43
C ASP A 306 -15.06 -2.45 10.17
N ASN A 307 -15.38 -1.30 9.57
CA ASN A 307 -16.33 -0.33 10.14
C ASN A 307 -17.77 -0.55 9.62
N ASN A 308 -18.02 -1.62 8.86
CA ASN A 308 -19.31 -1.81 8.18
C ASN A 308 -20.33 -2.56 9.04
N LYS A 309 -19.88 -3.37 10.00
CA LYS A 309 -20.78 -4.11 10.91
C LYS A 309 -21.38 -3.22 12.00
N SER A 310 -20.55 -2.39 12.63
CA SER A 310 -20.95 -1.42 13.68
C SER A 310 -21.83 -0.29 13.14
N ARG A 311 -21.50 0.28 11.97
CA ARG A 311 -22.27 1.38 11.36
C ARG A 311 -23.71 0.97 11.02
N LYS A 312 -23.91 -0.28 10.57
CA LYS A 312 -25.25 -0.78 10.22
C LYS A 312 -26.14 -0.93 11.45
N GLU A 313 -25.60 -1.42 12.56
CA GLU A 313 -26.32 -1.56 13.83
C GLU A 313 -26.66 -0.18 14.42
N GLN A 314 -25.72 0.78 14.37
CA GLN A 314 -25.95 2.17 14.80
C GLN A 314 -27.03 2.87 13.97
N LEU A 315 -27.01 2.71 12.64
CA LEU A 315 -28.02 3.28 11.74
C LEU A 315 -29.41 2.67 11.97
N GLN A 316 -29.48 1.37 12.29
CA GLN A 316 -30.75 0.72 12.62
C GLN A 316 -31.32 1.22 13.95
N GLU A 317 -30.47 1.49 14.94
CA GLU A 317 -30.89 2.05 16.22
C GLU A 317 -31.32 3.52 16.10
N GLU A 318 -30.60 4.29 15.28
CA GLU A 318 -30.93 5.69 14.98
C GLU A 318 -32.24 5.82 14.20
N LEU A 319 -32.48 4.94 13.21
CA LEU A 319 -33.75 4.85 12.49
C LEU A 319 -34.93 4.51 13.42
N LYS A 320 -34.76 3.57 14.35
CA LYS A 320 -35.80 3.25 15.35
C LYS A 320 -36.12 4.44 16.25
N ARG A 321 -35.09 5.19 16.69
CA ARG A 321 -35.28 6.39 17.54
C ARG A 321 -36.01 7.50 16.78
N LEU A 322 -35.69 7.70 15.50
CA LEU A 322 -36.37 8.68 14.64
C LEU A 322 -37.83 8.30 14.40
N GLU A 323 -38.13 7.03 14.12
CA GLU A 323 -39.52 6.56 13.97
C GLU A 323 -40.34 6.70 15.27
N GLU A 324 -39.74 6.44 16.43
CA GLU A 324 -40.41 6.66 17.73
C GLU A 324 -40.66 8.14 18.02
N GLN A 325 -39.73 9.00 17.64
CA GLN A 325 -39.85 10.44 17.83
C GLN A 325 -40.93 11.02 16.90
N GLU A 326 -40.97 10.60 15.63
CA GLU A 326 -42.01 11.00 14.69
C GLU A 326 -43.40 10.51 15.13
N LYS A 327 -43.50 9.30 15.69
CA LYS A 327 -44.73 8.80 16.32
C LYS A 327 -45.15 9.63 17.54
N LYS A 328 -44.22 10.04 18.39
CA LYS A 328 -44.53 10.91 19.55
C LYS A 328 -44.97 12.30 19.12
N ASP A 329 -44.31 12.88 18.13
CA ASP A 329 -44.62 14.22 17.62
C ASP A 329 -45.97 14.25 16.90
N SER A 330 -46.27 13.23 16.10
CA SER A 330 -47.60 13.07 15.48
C SER A 330 -48.70 12.86 16.53
N LEU A 331 -48.45 12.06 17.58
CA LEU A 331 -49.40 11.89 18.68
C LEU A 331 -49.64 13.19 19.46
N ASN A 332 -48.59 13.99 19.67
CA ASN A 332 -48.67 15.27 20.36
C ASN A 332 -49.43 16.30 19.50
N LYS A 333 -49.18 16.36 18.19
CA LYS A 333 -49.96 17.19 17.26
C LYS A 333 -51.43 16.79 17.23
N LEU A 334 -51.73 15.49 17.25
CA LEU A 334 -53.11 14.99 17.29
C LEU A 334 -53.82 15.34 18.62
N LYS A 335 -53.09 15.30 19.74
CA LYS A 335 -53.61 15.73 21.05
C LYS A 335 -53.83 17.24 21.10
N GLN A 336 -52.94 18.02 20.47
CA GLN A 336 -53.04 19.47 20.43
C GLN A 336 -54.21 19.92 19.55
N SER A 337 -54.40 19.32 18.37
CA SER A 337 -55.57 19.59 17.52
C SER A 337 -56.89 19.13 18.16
N LYS A 338 -56.87 18.02 18.91
CA LYS A 338 -58.03 17.56 19.69
C LYS A 338 -58.36 18.48 20.88
N LYS A 339 -57.34 19.15 21.44
CA LYS A 339 -57.52 20.12 22.53
C LYS A 339 -58.04 21.45 22.00
N GLU A 340 -57.50 21.94 20.89
CA GLU A 340 -58.01 23.14 20.19
C GLU A 340 -59.46 22.95 19.72
N SER A 341 -59.82 21.78 19.18
CA SER A 341 -61.21 21.46 18.82
C SER A 341 -62.16 21.22 20.00
N MET A 342 -61.64 21.01 21.22
CA MET A 342 -62.45 20.93 22.46
C MET A 342 -62.58 22.28 23.16
N ASP A 343 -61.60 23.18 23.02
CA ASP A 343 -61.63 24.53 23.59
C ASP A 343 -62.51 25.51 22.77
N ASP A 344 -62.82 25.18 21.50
CA ASP A 344 -63.77 25.92 20.65
C ASP A 344 -65.26 25.58 20.93
N ILE A 345 -65.57 24.81 21.97
CA ILE A 345 -66.96 24.48 22.37
C ILE A 345 -67.23 24.96 23.80
N GLU A 346 -67.60 26.24 23.95
CA GLU A 346 -68.45 26.71 25.06
C GLU A 346 -69.23 28.00 24.68
N PRO A 347 -70.36 28.31 25.33
CA PRO A 347 -71.68 28.32 24.72
C PRO A 347 -72.14 29.75 24.40
N GLN A 348 -72.43 30.05 23.14
CA GLN A 348 -73.20 31.26 22.83
C GLN A 348 -74.68 31.00 23.05
N THR A 349 -75.23 31.79 23.97
CA THR A 349 -76.61 31.82 24.41
C THR A 349 -77.55 32.29 23.30
N LEU A 350 -78.77 31.75 23.33
CA LEU A 350 -79.81 31.90 22.33
C LEU A 350 -80.17 33.36 22.02
N SER A 351 -80.25 33.67 20.72
CA SER A 351 -81.20 34.63 20.17
C SER A 351 -81.98 33.94 19.05
N THR A 352 -83.29 33.88 19.25
CA THR A 352 -84.32 33.18 18.47
C THR A 352 -84.37 33.57 16.99
N GLY A 353 -84.52 32.58 16.11
CA GLY A 353 -84.85 32.79 14.70
C GLY A 353 -84.98 31.47 13.92
N PHE A 354 -86.23 30.96 13.87
CA PHE A 354 -86.82 29.92 13.03
C PHE A 354 -86.05 29.30 11.82
N ILE A 355 -86.45 28.04 11.56
CA ILE A 355 -86.50 27.27 10.29
C ILE A 355 -85.40 26.19 10.07
N SER A 356 -85.85 24.93 10.09
CA SER A 356 -85.23 23.72 9.48
C SER A 356 -85.81 23.54 8.05
N PRO A 357 -85.37 22.63 7.14
CA PRO A 357 -84.18 21.75 7.03
C PRO A 357 -83.46 21.88 5.64
N VAL A 358 -82.57 20.92 5.32
CA VAL A 358 -82.30 20.28 3.99
C VAL A 358 -80.84 20.37 3.49
N PHE A 359 -80.17 19.22 3.57
CA PHE A 359 -79.56 18.42 2.48
C PHE A 359 -78.91 19.07 1.24
N SER A 360 -77.92 18.30 0.72
CA SER A 360 -77.33 18.31 -0.64
C SER A 360 -76.23 19.37 -0.86
N MET A 361 -75.15 19.18 -1.63
CA MET A 361 -74.66 18.19 -2.60
C MET A 361 -73.15 18.48 -2.76
N VAL A 362 -72.23 17.50 -2.78
CA VAL A 362 -71.68 16.84 -3.98
C VAL A 362 -71.10 17.78 -5.06
N LYS A 363 -69.88 17.38 -5.52
CA LYS A 363 -69.16 17.71 -6.77
C LYS A 363 -68.35 19.03 -6.75
N PHE A 364 -67.13 19.15 -7.28
CA PHE A 364 -66.08 18.28 -7.87
C PHE A 364 -65.02 19.27 -8.44
N ILE A 365 -63.81 18.79 -8.74
CA ILE A 365 -62.81 19.40 -9.68
C ILE A 365 -62.09 20.66 -9.10
N TYR A 366 -60.76 20.86 -9.20
CA TYR A 366 -59.73 20.42 -10.15
C TYR A 366 -58.51 19.81 -9.45
#